data_AF-A0A3N6H8S2-F1
#
_entry.id   AF-A0A3N6H8S2-F1
#
_cell.length_a   1.000
_cell.length_b   1.000
_cell.length_c   1.000
_cell.angle_alpha   90.00
_cell.angle_beta   90.00
_cell.angle_gamma   90.00
#
_symmetry.space_group_name_H-M   'P 1'
#
loop_
_entity.id
_entity.type
_entity.pdbx_description
1 polymer ?
#
loop_
_entity_poly.entity_id
_entity_poly.type
_entity_poly.pdbx_seq_one_letter_code
_entity_poly.pdbx_strand_id
1 'polypeptide(L)' 'MSALQQHMLDTCRAARLSEPAPPPPGRHDRSVLRDLYRRFKLARHTQPDRHVGTEP' A
#
# COMPACT_ATOMS: atom_id res chain seq x y z
N MET A 1 -16.32 -13.29 0.22
CA MET A 1 -15.14 -13.75 -0.55
C MET A 1 -14.08 -12.67 -0.45
N SER A 2 -12.92 -12.96 0.16
CA SER A 2 -11.83 -11.97 0.26
C SER A 2 -10.86 -12.10 -0.92
N ALA A 3 -10.19 -11.01 -1.30
CA ALA A 3 -9.21 -11.00 -2.40
C ALA A 3 -8.08 -12.03 -2.17
N LEU A 4 -7.70 -12.25 -0.92
CA LEU A 4 -6.71 -13.25 -0.54
C LEU A 4 -7.23 -14.68 -0.73
N GLN A 5 -8.48 -14.96 -0.34
CA GLN A 5 -9.10 -16.27 -0.58
C GLN A 5 -9.22 -16.60 -2.06
N GLN A 6 -9.64 -15.63 -2.87
CA GLN A 6 -9.73 -15.80 -4.32
C GLN A 6 -8.34 -16.03 -4.94
N HIS A 7 -7.33 -15.29 -4.50
CA HIS A 7 -5.96 -15.48 -4.97
C HIS A 7 -5.41 -16.88 -4.67
N MET A 8 -5.74 -17.46 -3.51
CA MET A 8 -5.35 -18.84 -3.19
C MET A 8 -5.99 -19.86 -4.14
N LEU A 9 -7.27 -19.68 -4.47
CA LEU A 9 -7.99 -20.55 -5.41
C LEU A 9 -7.43 -20.42 -6.83
N ASP A 10 -7.19 -19.19 -7.29
CA ASP A 10 -6.66 -18.93 -8.63
C ASP A 10 -5.23 -19.46 -8.78
N THR A 11 -4.40 -19.38 -7.73
CA THR A 11 -3.05 -19.95 -7.72
C THR A 11 -3.06 -21.47 -7.79
N CYS A 12 -3.95 -22.13 -7.03
CA CYS A 12 -4.13 -23.58 -7.08
C CYS A 12 -4.65 -24.04 -8.45
N ARG A 13 -5.53 -23.27 -9.10
CA ARG A 13 -6.00 -23.54 -10.46
C ARG A 13 -4.87 -23.40 -11.48
N ALA A 14 -4.10 -22.32 -11.42
CA ALA A 14 -2.96 -22.08 -12.30
C ALA A 14 -1.91 -23.20 -12.17
N ALA A 15 -1.60 -23.62 -10.95
CA ALA A 15 -0.68 -24.74 -10.69
C ALA A 15 -1.17 -26.08 -11.27
N ARG A 16 -2.49 -26.33 -11.26
CA ARG A 16 -3.08 -27.55 -11.85
C ARG A 16 -3.15 -27.50 -13.38
N LEU A 17 -3.30 -26.32 -13.97
CA LEU A 17 -3.40 -26.11 -15.41
C LEU A 17 -2.05 -25.82 -16.07
N SER A 18 -0.95 -25.79 -15.31
CA SER A 18 0.38 -25.35 -15.79
C SER A 18 0.36 -23.93 -16.37
N GLU A 19 -0.55 -23.10 -15.88
CA GLU A 19 -0.75 -21.73 -16.32
C GLU A 19 0.09 -20.80 -15.41
N PRO A 20 0.63 -19.68 -15.92
CA PRO A 20 1.38 -18.74 -15.10
C PRO A 20 0.52 -18.25 -13.93
N ALA A 21 1.07 -18.35 -12.71
CA ALA A 21 0.37 -17.95 -11.50
C ALA A 21 -0.03 -16.46 -11.56
N PRO A 22 -1.26 -16.11 -11.15
CA PRO A 22 -1.70 -14.72 -11.13
C PRO A 22 -0.77 -13.90 -10.23
N PRO A 23 -0.45 -12.65 -10.61
CA PRO A 23 0.45 -11.82 -9.82
C PRO A 23 -0.12 -11.66 -8.40
N PRO A 24 0.73 -11.81 -7.37
CA PRO A 24 0.25 -11.71 -6.00
C PRO A 24 -0.38 -10.32 -5.75
N PRO A 25 -1.60 -10.27 -5.19
CA PRO A 25 -2.24 -9.02 -4.84
C PRO A 25 -1.35 -8.26 -3.86
N GLY A 26 -1.16 -6.96 -4.10
CA GLY A 26 -0.36 -6.10 -3.24
C GLY A 26 1.07 -5.81 -3.69
N ARG A 27 1.54 -6.31 -4.85
CA ARG A 27 2.83 -5.83 -5.41
C ARG A 27 2.79 -4.36 -5.77
N HIS A 28 1.68 -3.87 -6.33
CA HIS A 28 1.50 -2.45 -6.63
C HIS A 28 1.16 -1.62 -5.38
N ASP A 29 0.54 -2.24 -4.37
CA ASP A 29 0.21 -1.55 -3.12
C ASP A 29 1.45 -1.20 -2.31
N ARG A 30 2.50 -2.02 -2.30
CA ARG A 30 3.73 -1.68 -1.56
C ARG A 30 4.41 -0.40 -2.06
N SER A 31 4.46 -0.19 -3.36
CA SER A 31 4.99 1.06 -3.95
C SER A 31 4.11 2.26 -3.59
N VAL A 32 2.79 2.11 -3.67
CA VAL A 32 1.82 3.16 -3.34
C VAL A 32 1.88 3.49 -1.84
N LEU A 33 1.93 2.49 -0.97
CA LEU A 33 2.07 2.64 0.48
C LEU A 33 3.40 3.28 0.87
N ARG A 34 4.50 2.94 0.18
CA ARG A 34 5.81 3.55 0.42
C ARG A 34 5.82 5.03 0.06
N ASP A 35 5.21 5.40 -1.06
CA ASP A 35 5.07 6.79 -1.48
C ASP A 35 4.15 7.57 -0.52
N LEU A 36 3.04 6.98 -0.11
CA LEU A 36 2.12 7.57 0.87
C LEU A 36 2.82 7.80 2.21
N TYR A 37 3.58 6.82 2.70
CA TYR A 37 4.37 6.92 3.92
C TYR A 37 5.43 8.02 3.84
N ARG A 38 6.10 8.15 2.69
CA ARG A 38 7.10 9.21 2.45
C ARG A 38 6.43 10.59 2.46
N ARG A 39 5.28 10.76 1.80
CA ARG A 39 4.50 12.02 1.82
C ARG A 39 4.03 12.36 3.23
N PHE A 40 3.55 11.37 3.98
CA PHE A 40 3.11 11.55 5.36
C PHE A 40 4.26 11.98 6.28
N LYS A 41 5.44 11.34 6.19
CA LYS A 41 6.64 11.79 6.91
C LYS A 41 7.03 13.21 6.54
N LEU A 42 7.02 13.54 5.25
CA LEU A 42 7.37 14.88 4.79
C LEU A 42 6.41 15.91 5.37
N ALA A 43 5.10 15.65 5.28
CA ALA A 43 4.05 16.52 5.83
C ALA A 43 4.17 16.74 7.35
N ARG A 44 4.65 15.74 8.10
CA ARG A 44 4.93 15.89 9.55
C ARG A 44 6.19 16.71 9.83
N HIS A 45 7.20 16.64 8.95
CA HIS A 45 8.41 17.47 9.07
C HIS A 45 8.19 18.90 8.58
N THR A 46 7.30 19.11 7.61
CA THR A 46 6.91 20.44 7.13
C THR A 46 5.71 21.01 7.87
N GLN A 47 5.24 20.41 8.97
CA GLN A 47 4.34 21.13 9.87
C GLN A 47 5.20 22.23 10.51
N PRO A 48 5.11 23.48 10.03
CA PRO A 48 5.76 24.56 10.73
C PRO A 48 5.06 24.61 12.07
N ASP A 49 5.82 24.77 13.13
CA ASP A 49 5.32 25.16 14.42
C ASP A 49 4.48 26.43 14.22
N ARG A 50 3.18 26.28 13.98
CA ARG A 50 2.22 27.39 14.09
C ARG A 50 1.94 27.60 15.56
N HIS A 51 2.99 27.92 16.29
CA HIS A 51 2.91 28.82 17.41
C HIS A 51 3.42 30.17 16.89
N VAL A 52 2.55 30.85 16.13
CA VAL A 52 2.53 32.31 16.18
C VAL A 52 2.03 32.64 17.58
N GLY A 53 2.95 32.62 18.54
CA GLY A 53 2.82 33.44 19.72
C GLY A 53 3.14 34.86 19.31
N THR A 54 2.16 35.75 19.44
CA THR A 54 2.26 36.99 20.23
C THR A 54 0.96 37.77 20.07
N GLU A 55 0.24 37.83 21.18
CA GLU A 55 -0.71 38.88 21.60
C GLU A 55 -0.14 40.29 21.32
N PRO A 56 -0.99 41.32 21.11
CA PRO A 56 -1.78 41.93 22.19
C PRO A 56 -3.25 42.21 21.88
#